data_AF-A0A7J8F2J3-F1
#
_entry.id   AF-A0A7J8F2J3-F1
#
_cell.length_a   1.000
_cell.length_b   1.000
_cell.length_c   1.000
_cell.angle_alpha   90.00
_cell.angle_beta   90.00
_cell.angle_gamma   90.00
#
_symmetry.space_group_name_H-M   'P 1'
#
loop_
_entity.id
_entity.type
_entity.pdbx_description
1 polymer ?
#
loop_
_entity_poly.entity_id
_entity_poly.type
_entity_poly.pdbx_seq_one_letter_code
_entity_poly.pdbx_strand_id
1 'polypeptide(L)'
;MELEQNRDLNNTIVHVDMDAFYAAVETRDNPELKDKPIAVGSSSMLSTSNYHARRFGVRAAMPGFIAKRLCPQLIIIPPNFDKYRAVSREVKEILADYDPNFMAMSLDEAYLNITKHLQERQNWPEDKRKYFIKTEESVENGKQFIRTIKLKNKQTNKTL
;
A
#
# COMPACT_ATOMS: atom_id res chain seq x y z
N MET A 1 11.42 -20.82 -26.76
CA MET A 1 12.80 -20.63 -27.26
C MET A 1 13.02 -19.22 -27.79
N GLU A 2 12.22 -18.71 -28.74
CA GLU A 2 12.41 -17.35 -29.31
C GLU A 2 12.19 -16.20 -28.30
N LEU A 3 11.22 -16.35 -27.38
CA LEU A 3 10.99 -15.42 -26.27
C LEU A 3 12.13 -15.40 -25.23
N GLU A 4 12.95 -16.45 -25.17
CA GLU A 4 14.05 -16.55 -24.21
C GLU A 4 15.33 -15.90 -24.73
N GLN A 5 15.53 -15.91 -26.05
CA GLN A 5 16.68 -15.30 -26.72
C GLN A 5 16.68 -13.77 -26.63
N ASN A 6 15.53 -13.14 -26.39
CA ASN A 6 15.37 -11.69 -26.27
C ASN A 6 15.20 -11.21 -24.81
N ARG A 7 15.49 -12.05 -23.81
CA ARG A 7 15.38 -11.64 -22.40
C ARG A 7 16.53 -10.72 -22.02
N ASP A 8 16.21 -9.49 -21.65
CA ASP A 8 17.15 -8.59 -21.02
C ASP A 8 17.15 -8.78 -19.50
N LEU A 9 18.19 -9.45 -18.98
CA LEU A 9 18.38 -9.71 -17.55
C LEU A 9 19.10 -8.57 -16.82
N ASN A 10 19.40 -7.46 -17.49
CA ASN A 10 20.02 -6.30 -16.85
C ASN A 10 19.02 -5.45 -16.05
N ASN A 11 17.73 -5.71 -16.19
CA ASN A 11 16.69 -4.96 -15.48
C ASN A 11 16.37 -5.59 -14.11
N THR A 12 16.38 -4.75 -13.08
CA THR A 12 15.81 -5.08 -11.77
C THR A 12 14.37 -4.58 -11.70
N ILE A 13 13.43 -5.51 -11.79
CA ILE A 13 12.00 -5.23 -11.68
C ILE A 13 11.49 -5.58 -10.28
N VAL A 14 10.72 -4.68 -9.68
CA VAL A 14 10.05 -4.90 -8.39
C VAL A 14 8.55 -4.84 -8.59
N HIS A 15 7.85 -5.82 -8.00
CA HIS A 15 6.39 -5.78 -7.86
C HIS A 15 6.04 -5.30 -6.44
N VAL A 16 5.15 -4.32 -6.35
CA VAL A 16 4.63 -3.80 -5.10
C VAL A 16 3.14 -4.10 -5.05
N ASP A 17 2.69 -4.67 -3.93
CA ASP A 17 1.30 -5.04 -3.64
C ASP A 17 0.99 -4.63 -2.18
N MET A 18 -0.11 -3.92 -1.95
CA MET A 18 -0.47 -3.45 -0.62
C MET A 18 -1.36 -4.45 0.14
N ASP A 19 -0.89 -4.84 1.32
CA ASP A 19 -1.57 -5.82 2.17
C ASP A 19 -3.02 -5.41 2.54
N ALA A 20 -3.97 -6.24 2.11
CA ALA A 20 -5.39 -6.10 2.45
C ALA A 20 -5.92 -4.66 2.23
N PHE A 21 -5.51 -4.03 1.13
CA PHE A 21 -5.55 -2.58 0.91
C PHE A 21 -6.80 -1.86 1.44
N TYR A 22 -8.01 -2.24 0.98
CA TYR A 22 -9.23 -1.56 1.43
C TYR A 22 -9.47 -1.72 2.94
N ALA A 23 -9.24 -2.90 3.51
CA ALA A 23 -9.40 -3.12 4.94
C ALA A 23 -8.34 -2.36 5.75
N ALA A 24 -7.11 -2.25 5.25
CA ALA A 24 -6.06 -1.46 5.87
C ALA A 24 -6.44 0.03 5.90
N VAL A 25 -6.99 0.58 4.81
CA VAL A 25 -7.48 1.96 4.75
C VAL A 25 -8.62 2.20 5.74
N GLU A 26 -9.62 1.32 5.80
CA GLU A 26 -10.71 1.44 6.78
C GLU A 26 -10.20 1.38 8.23
N THR A 27 -9.23 0.50 8.51
CA THR A 27 -8.66 0.33 9.85
C THR A 27 -7.82 1.54 10.27
N ARG A 28 -7.07 2.12 9.33
CA ARG A 28 -6.27 3.35 9.57
C ARG A 28 -7.17 4.52 9.96
N ASP A 29 -8.28 4.70 9.24
CA ASP A 29 -9.18 5.85 9.41
C ASP A 29 -10.13 5.68 10.61
N ASN A 30 -10.36 4.44 11.06
CA ASN A 30 -11.15 4.14 12.25
C ASN A 30 -10.41 3.21 13.24
N PRO A 31 -9.75 3.78 14.26
CA PRO A 31 -8.99 3.04 15.26
C PRO A 31 -9.79 1.97 16.01
N GLU A 32 -11.12 2.09 16.10
CA GLU A 32 -11.96 1.08 16.76
C GLU A 32 -12.01 -0.26 16.01
N LEU A 33 -11.53 -0.31 14.77
CA LEU A 33 -11.48 -1.51 13.95
C LEU A 33 -10.17 -2.30 14.09
N LYS A 34 -9.14 -1.72 14.72
CA LYS A 34 -7.76 -2.25 14.74
C LYS A 34 -7.68 -3.72 15.12
N ASP A 35 -8.38 -4.14 16.17
CA ASP A 35 -8.33 -5.50 16.70
C ASP A 35 -9.59 -6.33 16.37
N LYS A 36 -10.44 -5.84 15.46
CA LYS A 36 -11.70 -6.48 15.09
C LYS A 36 -11.58 -7.20 13.75
N PRO A 37 -12.25 -8.35 13.55
CA PRO A 37 -12.35 -8.96 12.24
C PRO A 37 -13.23 -8.09 11.34
N ILE A 38 -12.65 -7.56 10.26
CA ILE A 38 -13.36 -6.73 9.29
C ILE A 38 -13.22 -7.27 7.87
N ALA A 39 -14.22 -6.98 7.05
CA ALA A 39 -14.18 -7.17 5.62
C ALA A 39 -14.81 -5.97 4.90
N VAL A 40 -14.33 -5.67 3.71
CA VAL A 40 -14.91 -4.65 2.83
C VAL A 40 -15.73 -5.36 1.75
N GLY A 41 -16.95 -4.89 1.49
CA GLY A 41 -17.85 -5.45 0.48
C GLY A 41 -19.30 -5.38 0.90
N SER A 42 -20.06 -6.44 0.62
CA SER A 42 -21.47 -6.56 0.97
C SER A 42 -21.82 -7.97 1.43
N SER A 43 -23.08 -8.17 1.86
CA SER A 43 -23.61 -9.52 2.13
C SER A 43 -23.57 -10.44 0.91
N SER A 44 -23.57 -9.88 -0.30
CA SER A 44 -23.51 -10.64 -1.55
C SER A 44 -22.09 -11.07 -1.90
N MET A 45 -21.11 -10.18 -1.74
CA MET A 45 -19.71 -10.47 -2.10
C MET A 45 -18.73 -9.58 -1.33
N LEU A 46 -17.68 -10.18 -0.80
CA LEU A 46 -16.57 -9.49 -0.16
C LEU A 46 -15.47 -9.15 -1.17
N SER A 47 -14.95 -7.93 -1.09
CA SER A 47 -13.79 -7.47 -1.86
C SER A 47 -12.48 -7.89 -1.19
N THR A 48 -12.34 -7.68 0.12
CA THR A 48 -11.16 -8.09 0.89
C THR A 48 -11.52 -8.23 2.38
N SER A 49 -10.58 -8.78 3.16
CA SER A 49 -10.71 -8.92 4.61
C SER A 49 -9.36 -8.71 5.29
N ASN A 50 -9.39 -8.20 6.54
CA ASN A 50 -8.17 -8.03 7.33
C ASN A 50 -7.67 -9.37 7.90
N TYR A 51 -6.45 -9.38 8.44
CA TYR A 51 -5.84 -10.59 8.99
C TYR A 51 -6.65 -11.18 10.16
N HIS A 52 -7.30 -10.36 10.97
CA HIS A 52 -8.19 -10.85 12.05
C HIS A 52 -9.35 -11.70 11.50
N ALA A 53 -10.01 -11.25 10.44
CA ALA A 53 -11.07 -12.02 9.78
C ALA A 53 -10.51 -13.23 9.00
N ARG A 54 -9.33 -13.11 8.37
CA ARG A 54 -8.69 -14.21 7.64
C ARG A 54 -8.40 -15.43 8.52
N ARG A 55 -8.16 -15.24 9.82
CA ARG A 55 -7.98 -16.35 10.78
C ARG A 55 -9.20 -17.26 10.89
N PHE A 56 -10.40 -16.75 10.61
CA PHE A 56 -11.65 -17.51 10.60
C PHE A 56 -11.99 -18.10 9.21
N GLY A 57 -11.09 -17.96 8.23
CA GLY A 57 -11.33 -18.42 6.86
C GLY A 57 -12.07 -17.42 5.97
N VAL A 58 -12.37 -16.21 6.43
CA VAL A 58 -12.94 -15.15 5.58
C VAL A 58 -11.92 -14.75 4.50
N ARG A 59 -12.33 -14.67 3.23
CA ARG A 59 -11.48 -14.38 2.07
C ARG A 59 -12.16 -13.42 1.10
N ALA A 60 -11.39 -12.83 0.20
CA ALA A 60 -11.91 -12.09 -0.94
C ALA A 60 -12.75 -13.02 -1.84
N ALA A 61 -13.70 -12.45 -2.59
CA ALA A 61 -14.64 -13.17 -3.44
C ALA A 61 -15.53 -14.20 -2.70
N MET A 62 -15.61 -14.12 -1.37
CA MET A 62 -16.55 -14.90 -0.56
C MET A 62 -17.88 -14.16 -0.42
N PRO A 63 -19.04 -14.83 -0.52
CA PRO A 63 -20.31 -14.22 -0.16
C PRO A 63 -20.35 -13.81 1.31
N GLY A 64 -20.73 -12.56 1.58
CA GLY A 64 -20.70 -12.00 2.94
C GLY A 64 -21.58 -12.75 3.95
N PHE A 65 -22.70 -13.33 3.51
CA PHE A 65 -23.54 -14.15 4.39
C PHE A 65 -22.85 -15.46 4.82
N ILE A 66 -21.97 -16.03 3.99
CA ILE A 66 -21.14 -17.19 4.37
C ILE A 66 -20.05 -16.74 5.33
N ALA A 67 -19.39 -15.62 5.04
CA ALA A 67 -18.36 -15.05 5.91
C ALA A 67 -18.88 -14.76 7.34
N LYS A 68 -20.12 -14.27 7.46
CA LYS A 68 -20.81 -14.09 8.74
C LYS A 68 -21.09 -15.39 9.50
N ARG A 69 -21.27 -16.53 8.81
CA ARG A 69 -21.38 -17.83 9.47
C ARG A 69 -20.03 -18.32 10.00
N LEU A 70 -18.95 -18.06 9.26
CA LEU A 70 -17.58 -18.40 9.68
C LEU A 70 -17.07 -17.52 10.83
N CYS A 71 -17.45 -16.24 10.81
CA CYS A 71 -17.08 -15.25 11.80
C CYS A 71 -18.32 -14.42 12.19
N PRO A 72 -19.11 -14.86 13.18
CA PRO A 72 -20.34 -14.17 13.60
C PRO A 72 -20.14 -12.69 13.96
N GLN A 73 -18.98 -12.37 14.54
CA GLN A 73 -18.57 -11.03 14.94
C GLN A 73 -17.94 -10.20 13.81
N LEU A 74 -17.88 -10.71 12.57
CA LEU A 74 -17.31 -10.01 11.42
C LEU A 74 -18.02 -8.68 11.17
N ILE A 75 -17.28 -7.60 10.98
CA ILE A 75 -17.85 -6.32 10.56
C ILE A 75 -17.68 -6.19 9.04
N ILE A 76 -18.78 -6.07 8.30
CA ILE A 76 -18.76 -5.85 6.86
C ILE A 76 -18.96 -4.35 6.60
N ILE A 77 -17.98 -3.74 5.95
CA ILE A 77 -17.93 -2.31 5.66
C ILE A 77 -18.23 -2.11 4.16
N PRO A 78 -19.20 -1.25 3.79
CA PRO A 78 -19.44 -0.91 2.40
C PRO A 78 -18.19 -0.25 1.76
N PRO A 79 -17.86 -0.55 0.50
CA PRO A 79 -16.69 0.01 -0.15
C PRO A 79 -16.82 1.53 -0.39
N ASN A 80 -15.75 2.27 -0.11
CA ASN A 80 -15.61 3.68 -0.49
C ASN A 80 -14.46 3.85 -1.48
N PHE A 81 -14.77 3.75 -2.78
CA PHE A 81 -13.76 3.78 -3.83
C PHE A 81 -13.07 5.13 -4.01
N ASP A 82 -13.73 6.24 -3.71
CA ASP A 82 -13.09 7.56 -3.81
C ASP A 82 -11.95 7.69 -2.80
N LYS A 83 -12.20 7.23 -1.56
CA LYS A 83 -11.17 7.11 -0.53
C LYS A 83 -10.02 6.20 -0.97
N TYR A 84 -10.32 5.02 -1.50
CA TYR A 84 -9.29 4.07 -1.94
C TYR A 84 -8.45 4.62 -3.11
N ARG A 85 -9.07 5.34 -4.04
CA ARG A 85 -8.37 6.03 -5.15
C ARG A 85 -7.47 7.15 -4.64
N ALA A 86 -7.91 7.91 -3.63
CA ALA A 86 -7.09 8.96 -3.04
C ALA A 86 -5.81 8.38 -2.41
N VAL A 87 -5.94 7.34 -1.58
CA VAL A 87 -4.78 6.67 -0.96
C VAL A 87 -3.89 5.99 -1.99
N SER A 88 -4.48 5.35 -3.01
CA SER A 88 -3.72 4.77 -4.14
C SER A 88 -2.85 5.83 -4.84
N ARG A 89 -3.39 7.04 -5.03
CA ARG A 89 -2.65 8.15 -5.65
C ARG A 89 -1.46 8.56 -4.80
N GLU A 90 -1.64 8.72 -3.48
CA GLU A 90 -0.54 9.06 -2.56
C GLU A 90 0.61 8.05 -2.63
N VAL A 91 0.29 6.75 -2.65
CA VAL A 91 1.30 5.68 -2.77
C VAL A 91 1.98 5.74 -4.14
N LYS A 92 1.22 5.89 -5.21
CA LYS A 92 1.75 6.00 -6.59
C LYS A 92 2.65 7.22 -6.79
N GLU A 93 2.37 8.34 -6.13
CA GLU A 93 3.25 9.51 -6.11
C GLU A 93 4.59 9.24 -5.41
N ILE A 94 4.65 8.28 -4.47
CA ILE A 94 5.91 7.81 -3.89
C ILE A 94 6.62 6.87 -4.85
N LEU A 95 5.89 5.94 -5.49
CA LEU A 95 6.47 5.01 -6.47
C LEU A 95 7.10 5.73 -7.68
N ALA A 96 6.50 6.84 -8.11
CA ALA A 96 7.03 7.68 -9.19
C ALA A 96 8.43 8.28 -8.90
N ASP A 97 8.84 8.38 -7.63
CA ASP A 97 10.19 8.81 -7.27
C ASP A 97 11.26 7.73 -7.58
N TYR A 98 10.84 6.46 -7.70
CA TYR A 98 11.72 5.31 -7.99
C TYR A 98 11.71 4.93 -9.47
N ASP A 99 10.54 4.99 -10.09
CA ASP A 99 10.36 4.77 -11.53
C ASP A 99 9.22 5.67 -12.01
N PRO A 100 9.48 6.74 -12.81
CA PRO A 100 8.43 7.62 -13.30
C PRO A 100 7.53 6.96 -14.36
N ASN A 101 7.94 5.84 -14.95
CA ASN A 101 7.22 5.11 -16.00
C ASN A 101 6.65 3.77 -15.50
N PHE A 102 6.50 3.62 -14.19
CA PHE A 102 5.99 2.39 -13.58
C PHE A 102 4.60 2.00 -14.15
N MET A 103 4.31 0.70 -14.14
CA MET A 103 3.03 0.18 -14.60
C MET A 103 2.11 -0.09 -13.41
N ALA A 104 1.03 0.69 -13.28
CA ALA A 104 -0.03 0.44 -12.30
C ALA A 104 -1.03 -0.60 -12.82
N MET A 105 -1.19 -1.72 -12.12
CA MET A 105 -2.13 -2.80 -12.50
C MET A 105 -3.49 -2.65 -11.83
N SER A 106 -3.52 -2.13 -10.61
CA SER A 106 -4.74 -1.93 -9.83
C SER A 106 -4.63 -0.66 -8.97
N LEU A 107 -5.48 -0.52 -7.96
CA LEU A 107 -5.31 0.56 -6.96
C LEU A 107 -4.12 0.30 -6.03
N ASP A 108 -3.77 -0.97 -5.79
CA ASP A 108 -2.75 -1.41 -4.85
C ASP A 108 -1.52 -2.07 -5.44
N GLU A 109 -1.54 -2.37 -6.74
CA GLU A 109 -0.45 -3.09 -7.40
C GLU A 109 0.29 -2.24 -8.44
N ALA A 110 1.61 -2.37 -8.47
CA ALA A 110 2.48 -1.73 -9.45
C ALA A 110 3.75 -2.54 -9.74
N TYR A 111 4.21 -2.48 -10.99
CA TYR A 111 5.53 -2.95 -11.41
C TYR A 111 6.44 -1.75 -11.68
N LEU A 112 7.64 -1.78 -11.10
CA LEU A 112 8.65 -0.73 -11.24
C LEU A 112 9.93 -1.29 -11.82
N ASN A 113 10.55 -0.59 -12.75
CA ASN A 113 11.93 -0.82 -13.15
C ASN A 113 12.87 0.09 -12.34
N ILE A 114 13.47 -0.47 -11.29
CA ILE A 114 14.34 0.30 -10.37
C ILE A 114 15.83 0.25 -10.76
N THR A 115 16.17 -0.27 -11.94
CA THR A 115 17.56 -0.44 -12.40
C THR A 115 18.34 0.86 -12.34
N LYS A 116 17.77 1.94 -12.89
CA LYS A 116 18.39 3.27 -12.88
C LYS A 116 18.54 3.81 -11.46
N HIS A 117 17.51 3.66 -10.63
CA HIS A 117 17.54 4.08 -9.24
C HIS A 117 18.68 3.39 -8.46
N LEU A 118 18.89 2.09 -8.67
CA LEU A 118 19.96 1.33 -8.03
C LEU A 118 21.36 1.78 -8.50
N GLN A 119 21.54 2.03 -9.80
CA GLN A 119 22.80 2.53 -10.36
C GLN A 119 23.19 3.89 -9.78
N GLU A 120 22.23 4.83 -9.70
CA GLU A 120 22.46 6.15 -9.09
C GLU A 120 22.82 6.04 -7.60
N ARG A 121 22.17 5.13 -6.89
CA ARG A 121 22.36 4.92 -5.45
C ARG A 121 23.71 4.33 -5.08
N GLN A 122 24.39 3.61 -5.98
CA GLN A 122 25.74 3.10 -5.74
C GLN A 122 26.73 4.22 -5.40
N ASN A 123 26.52 5.42 -5.96
CA ASN A 123 27.37 6.59 -5.76
C ASN A 123 26.88 7.51 -4.62
N TRP A 124 25.81 7.14 -3.91
CA TRP A 124 25.31 7.98 -2.82
C TRP A 124 26.21 7.90 -1.58
N PRO A 125 26.41 9.01 -0.86
CA PRO A 125 26.93 9.00 0.51
C PRO A 125 26.13 8.06 1.43
N GLU A 126 26.79 7.42 2.40
CA GLU A 126 26.17 6.40 3.26
C GLU A 126 24.94 6.94 4.04
N ASP A 127 24.99 8.19 4.47
CA ASP A 127 23.91 8.91 5.13
C ASP A 127 22.65 9.03 4.26
N LYS A 128 22.80 9.09 2.93
CA LYS A 128 21.69 9.12 1.98
C LYS A 128 21.15 7.72 1.64
N ARG A 129 21.88 6.65 1.97
CA ARG A 129 21.44 5.26 1.73
C ARG A 129 20.48 4.73 2.79
N LYS A 130 20.30 5.43 3.91
CA LYS A 130 19.40 5.05 5.00
C LYS A 130 18.08 5.81 4.87
N TYR A 131 16.98 5.08 4.70
CA TYR A 131 15.65 5.69 4.71
C TYR A 131 15.17 5.77 6.16
N PHE A 132 15.11 6.97 6.72
CA PHE A 132 14.54 7.19 8.04
C PHE A 132 13.07 7.56 7.89
N ILE A 133 12.18 6.74 8.42
CA ILE A 133 10.80 7.15 8.64
C ILE A 133 10.84 8.10 9.85
N LYS A 134 10.78 9.41 9.62
CA LYS A 134 10.47 10.36 10.71
C LYS A 134 8.97 10.32 10.92
N THR A 135 8.58 9.70 12.03
CA THR A 135 7.23 9.78 12.60
C THR A 135 7.16 11.00 13.50
N GLU A 136 6.31 11.97 13.19
CA GLU A 136 5.86 12.93 14.19
C GLU A 136 4.67 12.32 14.93
N GLU A 137 4.81 12.19 16.25
CA GLU A 137 3.70 11.89 17.15
C GLU A 137 2.98 13.20 17.47
N SER A 138 1.72 13.31 17.07
CA SER A 138 0.84 14.40 17.48
C SER A 138 -0.33 13.84 18.26
N VAL A 139 -0.61 14.41 19.43
CA VAL A 139 -1.79 14.07 20.24
C VAL A 139 -2.86 15.13 19.99
N GLU A 140 -4.00 14.72 19.43
CA GLU A 140 -5.15 15.59 19.21
C GLU A 140 -6.39 14.91 19.81
N ASN A 141 -7.10 15.59 20.73
CA ASN A 141 -8.24 15.03 21.47
C ASN A 141 -7.98 13.67 22.14
N GLY A 142 -6.79 13.47 22.71
CA GLY A 142 -6.40 12.23 23.41
C GLY A 142 -6.16 11.02 22.49
N LYS A 143 -6.21 11.21 21.16
CA LYS A 143 -5.83 10.20 20.17
C LYS A 143 -4.42 10.47 19.66
N GLN A 144 -3.59 9.44 19.64
CA GLN A 144 -2.22 9.52 19.13
C GLN A 144 -2.23 9.30 17.61
N PHE A 145 -1.76 10.29 16.88
CA PHE A 145 -1.61 10.23 15.43
C PHE A 145 -0.12 10.13 15.09
N ILE A 146 0.22 9.15 14.27
CA ILE A 146 1.56 9.02 13.66
C ILE A 146 1.45 9.56 12.24
N ARG A 147 2.05 10.73 11.97
CA ARG A 147 2.18 11.23 10.60
C ARG A 147 3.53 10.82 10.03
N THR A 148 3.51 10.12 8.90
CA THR A 148 4.71 9.87 8.10
C THR A 148 5.07 11.14 7.34
N ILE A 149 6.20 11.76 7.67
CA ILE A 149 6.66 12.96 6.96
C ILE A 149 7.58 12.54 5.82
N LYS A 150 7.15 12.80 4.58
CA LYS A 150 8.02 12.70 3.40
C LYS A 150 9.02 13.85 3.46
N LEU A 151 10.24 13.58 3.95
CA LEU A 151 11.35 14.53 3.77
C LEU A 151 11.74 14.52 2.29
N LYS A 152 11.30 15.54 1.54
CA LYS A 152 11.98 15.87 0.28
C LYS A 152 13.38 16.37 0.66
N ASN A 153 14.41 15.58 0.39
CA ASN A 153 15.75 16.14 0.20
C ASN A 153 15.71 16.99 -1.08
N LYS A 154 15.11 18.18 -0.98
CA LYS A 154 15.10 19.17 -2.05
C LYS A 154 16.44 19.90 -1.98
N GLN A 155 17.49 19.31 -2.53
CA GLN A 155 18.63 20.10 -2.99
C GLN A 155 18.17 20.84 -4.26
N THR A 156 17.46 21.96 -4.08
CA THR A 156 17.37 22.98 -5.12
C THR A 156 18.73 23.63 -5.27
N ASN A 157 19.54 23.14 -6.21
CA ASN A 157 20.53 23.99 -6.85
C ASN A 157 19.80 24.80 -7.92
N LYS A 158 19.13 25.87 -7.48
CA LYS A 158 18.91 27.03 -8.36
C LYS A 158 20.21 27.81 -8.34
N THR A 159 20.92 27.82 -9.46
CA THR A 159 21.83 28.91 -9.77
C THR A 159 21.49 29.38 -11.19
N LEU A 160 21.40 30.71 -11.30
CA LEU A 160 21.12 31.52 -12.48
C LEU A 160 22.06 31.22 -13.65
#